data_AF-A0A1L9P4K9-F1
#
_entry.id   AF-A0A1L9P4K9-F1
#
_cell.length_a   1.000
_cell.length_b   1.000
_cell.length_c   1.000
_cell.angle_alpha   90.00
_cell.angle_beta   90.00
_cell.angle_gamma   90.00
#
_symmetry.space_group_name_H-M   'P 1'
#
loop_
_entity.id
_entity.type
_entity.pdbx_description
1 polymer ?
#
loop_
_entity_poly.entity_id
_entity_poly.type
_entity_poly.pdbx_seq_one_letter_code
_entity_poly.pdbx_strand_id
1 'polypeptide(L)'
;MGSLGQYQQKHKVTVVGSGNWGTAIAKIVAENTASNPALFEKDVQMWVYEEKVEISKSSKHYDPASPLCQGPQNLTDVINQTHENVKYLEGIALPKNLIANPSLVDAVRDSTILVFNLPHQFIVNICGQIKGKILPYARGVSCIKGVDVNEEGAHLFSETIGKILGIYCGALSGANIATEVGQEKWSESSIGYDPPHFDSKAPTPARSPSGSTENIVHYEHKDVSGQLSKVKLQALPTEYPPVDHAVLKSLFHRPYFHISVVSDVAGVSLGGALKNVVAVAAGWVIGKGWGDNAKAAIMRVGLLEMVKFGERFFGATINTKTFTEESAGVADMITSCSGGRNFRCAKLSVERNQSIEQVEATELNGQSLQGTLTALEVNSFLKKQGLEEEFPLFTAVYRVLQGNMTIDEIPSFIER
;
A
#
# COMPACT_ATOMS: atom_id res chain seq x y z
N MET A 1 15.42 34.95 12.69
CA MET A 1 14.75 35.69 11.60
C MET A 1 13.98 34.66 10.79
N GLY A 2 12.65 34.71 10.84
CA GLY A 2 11.78 33.67 10.30
C GLY A 2 11.82 33.62 8.77
N SER A 3 11.88 32.41 8.20
CA SER A 3 11.61 32.22 6.79
C SER A 3 10.12 32.48 6.55
N LEU A 4 9.82 33.57 5.84
CA LEU A 4 8.56 33.71 5.13
C LEU A 4 8.31 32.42 4.35
N GLY A 5 7.13 31.81 4.53
CA GLY A 5 6.76 30.58 3.85
C GLY A 5 6.96 30.74 2.34
N GLN A 6 7.82 29.90 1.77
CA GLN A 6 8.20 29.95 0.35
C GLN A 6 7.01 29.72 -0.60
N TYR A 7 5.92 29.13 -0.09
CA TYR A 7 4.74 28.72 -0.83
C TYR A 7 3.48 29.36 -0.24
N GLN A 8 2.53 29.73 -1.10
CA GLN A 8 1.29 30.45 -0.72
C GLN A 8 0.15 29.50 -0.36
N GLN A 9 0.19 28.26 -0.86
CA GLN A 9 -0.81 27.23 -0.65
C GLN A 9 -0.23 26.05 0.14
N LYS A 10 -1.12 25.25 0.71
CA LYS A 10 -0.78 24.07 1.51
C LYS A 10 -1.47 22.85 0.94
N HIS A 11 -0.86 21.68 1.11
CA HIS A 11 -1.45 20.44 0.64
C HIS A 11 -2.64 20.02 1.50
N LYS A 12 -3.79 19.91 0.87
CA LYS A 12 -4.92 19.12 1.38
C LYS A 12 -4.70 17.65 1.10
N VAL A 13 -4.90 16.80 2.12
CA VAL A 13 -4.65 15.36 2.06
C VAL A 13 -5.93 14.58 2.33
N THR A 14 -6.18 13.56 1.51
CA THR A 14 -7.29 12.61 1.70
C THR A 14 -6.77 11.19 1.72
N VAL A 15 -7.18 10.41 2.72
CA VAL A 15 -7.02 8.95 2.75
C VAL A 15 -8.27 8.31 2.16
N VAL A 16 -8.10 7.63 1.04
CA VAL A 16 -9.15 6.87 0.36
C VAL A 16 -9.13 5.44 0.91
N GLY A 17 -9.89 5.22 1.99
CA GLY A 17 -10.07 3.92 2.64
C GLY A 17 -9.95 3.97 4.15
N SER A 18 -10.79 3.17 4.82
CA SER A 18 -11.03 3.22 6.28
C SER A 18 -10.94 1.87 6.99
N GLY A 19 -10.34 0.86 6.33
CA GLY A 19 -10.06 -0.42 6.96
C GLY A 19 -9.01 -0.31 8.07
N ASN A 20 -8.53 -1.45 8.57
CA ASN A 20 -7.56 -1.50 9.67
C ASN A 20 -6.29 -0.67 9.35
N TRP A 21 -5.62 -0.95 8.22
CA TRP A 21 -4.45 -0.17 7.78
C TRP A 21 -4.81 1.25 7.31
N GLY A 22 -5.99 1.45 6.72
CA GLY A 22 -6.43 2.76 6.23
C GLY A 22 -6.62 3.76 7.37
N THR A 23 -7.17 3.28 8.49
CA THR A 23 -7.32 4.09 9.70
C THR A 23 -5.96 4.36 10.36
N ALA A 24 -5.08 3.36 10.44
CA ALA A 24 -3.75 3.53 11.05
C ALA A 24 -2.88 4.55 10.27
N ILE A 25 -2.89 4.48 8.93
CA ILE A 25 -2.16 5.45 8.10
C ILE A 25 -2.81 6.84 8.17
N ALA A 26 -4.14 6.91 8.24
CA ALA A 26 -4.85 8.18 8.40
C ALA A 26 -4.55 8.87 9.73
N LYS A 27 -4.37 8.11 10.83
CA LYS A 27 -3.88 8.63 12.11
C LYS A 27 -2.50 9.29 11.95
N ILE A 28 -1.54 8.62 11.33
CA ILE A 28 -0.19 9.16 11.09
C ILE A 28 -0.26 10.44 10.24
N VAL A 29 -1.01 10.40 9.14
CA VAL A 29 -1.18 11.54 8.24
C VAL A 29 -1.81 12.73 8.99
N ALA A 30 -2.83 12.50 9.82
CA ALA A 30 -3.45 13.54 10.63
C ALA A 30 -2.51 14.12 11.70
N GLU A 31 -1.68 13.31 12.36
CA GLU A 31 -0.66 13.80 13.30
C GLU A 31 0.37 14.71 12.60
N ASN A 32 0.81 14.31 11.42
CA ASN A 32 1.86 15.01 10.69
C ASN A 32 1.37 16.28 10.00
N THR A 33 0.16 16.27 9.45
CA THR A 33 -0.46 17.49 8.89
C THR A 33 -0.68 18.55 9.98
N ALA A 34 -1.11 18.15 11.18
CA ALA A 34 -1.19 19.05 12.34
C ALA A 34 0.19 19.57 12.81
N SER A 35 1.24 18.75 12.69
CA SER A 35 2.60 19.10 13.12
C SER A 35 3.40 19.90 12.08
N ASN A 36 2.95 19.92 10.82
CA ASN A 36 3.65 20.58 9.69
C ASN A 36 2.74 21.61 8.98
N PRO A 37 2.26 22.65 9.68
CA PRO A 37 1.28 23.61 9.15
C PRO A 37 1.85 24.52 8.05
N ALA A 38 3.15 24.47 7.78
CA ALA A 38 3.78 25.16 6.65
C ALA A 38 3.59 24.41 5.33
N LEU A 39 3.35 23.09 5.37
CA LEU A 39 3.24 22.24 4.18
C LEU A 39 1.81 21.76 3.94
N PHE A 40 1.04 21.50 4.99
CA PHE A 40 -0.26 20.85 4.90
C PHE A 40 -1.38 21.67 5.52
N GLU A 41 -2.59 21.51 4.97
CA GLU A 41 -3.81 21.84 5.69
C GLU A 41 -3.95 20.93 6.91
N LYS A 42 -4.51 21.46 8.00
CA LYS A 42 -4.61 20.72 9.26
C LYS A 42 -5.54 19.53 9.14
N ASP A 43 -6.69 19.70 8.50
CA ASP A 43 -7.73 18.68 8.47
C ASP A 43 -7.45 17.66 7.37
N VAL A 44 -7.62 16.39 7.70
CA VAL A 44 -7.43 15.25 6.81
C VAL A 44 -8.76 14.58 6.60
N GLN A 45 -9.15 14.40 5.34
CA GLN A 45 -10.35 13.63 5.01
C GLN A 45 -9.99 12.14 4.98
N MET A 46 -10.82 11.30 5.58
CA MET A 46 -10.77 9.84 5.40
C MET A 46 -12.09 9.40 4.81
N TRP A 47 -12.06 8.89 3.59
CA TRP A 47 -13.24 8.29 3.00
C TRP A 47 -13.55 6.97 3.70
N VAL A 48 -14.78 6.86 4.22
CA VAL A 48 -15.32 5.69 4.88
C VAL A 48 -16.50 5.17 4.05
N TYR A 49 -16.47 3.90 3.66
CA TYR A 49 -17.67 3.29 3.10
C TYR A 49 -18.72 3.19 4.21
N GLU A 50 -19.89 3.80 3.99
CA GLU A 50 -20.88 3.95 5.05
C GLU A 50 -21.48 2.60 5.45
N GLU A 51 -21.44 2.33 6.74
CA GLU A 51 -21.98 1.11 7.33
C GLU A 51 -22.70 1.43 8.63
N LYS A 52 -23.67 0.58 8.99
CA LYS A 52 -24.32 0.64 10.29
C LYS A 52 -23.52 -0.19 11.29
N VAL A 53 -23.17 0.43 12.42
CA VAL A 53 -22.41 -0.21 13.50
C VAL A 53 -23.05 0.06 14.86
N GLU A 54 -22.87 -0.86 15.79
CA GLU A 54 -23.24 -0.67 17.19
C GLU A 54 -21.98 -0.67 18.04
N ILE A 55 -21.91 0.27 18.99
CA ILE A 55 -20.81 0.31 19.96
C ILE A 55 -20.98 -0.87 20.92
N SER A 56 -19.99 -1.76 20.99
CA SER A 56 -20.00 -2.89 21.91
C SER A 56 -20.13 -2.43 23.36
N LYS A 57 -20.88 -3.17 24.19
CA LYS A 57 -20.98 -2.93 25.65
C LYS A 57 -19.63 -2.97 26.38
N SER A 58 -18.63 -3.62 25.78
CA SER A 58 -17.25 -3.66 26.30
C SER A 58 -16.41 -2.45 25.89
N SER A 59 -16.87 -1.63 24.94
CA SER A 59 -16.15 -0.45 24.48
C SER A 59 -16.15 0.63 25.56
N LYS A 60 -15.04 1.35 25.68
CA LYS A 60 -14.93 2.56 26.54
C LYS A 60 -15.90 3.68 26.13
N HIS A 61 -16.44 3.62 24.92
CA HIS A 61 -17.39 4.60 24.38
C HIS A 61 -18.86 4.22 24.62
N TYR A 62 -19.13 3.05 25.22
CA TYR A 62 -20.50 2.62 25.49
C TYR A 62 -21.09 3.39 26.66
N ASP A 63 -22.17 4.12 26.38
CA ASP A 63 -23.02 4.77 27.37
C ASP A 63 -24.49 4.53 26.99
N PRO A 64 -25.27 3.78 27.77
CA PRO A 64 -26.67 3.49 27.46
C PRO A 64 -27.54 4.75 27.38
N ALA A 65 -27.12 5.88 27.96
CA ALA A 65 -27.81 7.15 27.83
C ALA A 65 -27.45 7.92 26.54
N SER A 66 -26.33 7.58 25.89
CA SER A 66 -25.85 8.26 24.68
C SER A 66 -26.66 7.83 23.45
N PRO A 67 -27.09 8.78 22.59
CA PRO A 67 -27.71 8.46 21.30
C PRO A 67 -26.84 7.54 20.43
N LEU A 68 -25.51 7.62 20.57
CA LEU A 68 -24.57 6.76 19.83
C LEU A 68 -24.68 5.26 20.18
N CYS A 69 -25.27 4.93 21.33
CA CYS A 69 -25.44 3.56 21.80
C CYS A 69 -26.91 3.09 21.73
N GLN A 70 -27.80 3.90 21.16
CA GLN A 70 -29.21 3.57 20.99
C GLN A 70 -29.46 2.94 19.61
N GLY A 71 -28.93 1.74 19.41
CA GLY A 71 -29.04 0.97 18.17
C GLY A 71 -28.01 1.35 17.09
N PRO A 72 -28.18 0.83 15.86
CA PRO A 72 -27.17 0.98 14.80
C PRO A 72 -26.99 2.43 14.33
N GLN A 73 -25.76 2.93 14.42
CA GLN A 73 -25.34 4.27 13.98
C GLN A 73 -24.52 4.22 12.70
N ASN A 74 -24.41 5.34 11.98
CA ASN A 74 -23.45 5.45 10.88
C ASN A 74 -22.02 5.38 11.42
N LEU A 75 -21.16 4.61 10.76
CA LEU A 75 -19.77 4.47 11.18
C LEU A 75 -19.03 5.81 11.14
N THR A 76 -19.31 6.69 10.16
CA THR A 76 -18.70 8.02 10.11
C THR A 76 -19.09 8.89 11.30
N ASP A 77 -20.36 8.83 11.73
CA ASP A 77 -20.85 9.61 12.87
C ASP A 77 -20.20 9.14 14.17
N VAL A 78 -20.04 7.82 14.32
CA VAL A 78 -19.31 7.23 15.45
C VAL A 78 -17.86 7.71 15.43
N ILE A 79 -17.13 7.55 14.32
CA ILE A 79 -15.71 7.95 14.22
C ILE A 79 -15.54 9.44 14.51
N ASN A 80 -16.37 10.31 13.96
CA ASN A 80 -16.24 11.76 14.15
C ASN A 80 -16.55 12.21 15.59
N GLN A 81 -17.40 11.48 16.32
CA GLN A 81 -17.76 11.83 17.70
C GLN A 81 -16.84 11.18 18.74
N THR A 82 -16.43 9.94 18.53
CA THR A 82 -15.57 9.20 19.47
C THR A 82 -14.09 9.36 19.18
N HIS A 83 -13.74 9.76 17.95
CA HIS A 83 -12.40 9.70 17.39
C HIS A 83 -11.79 8.30 17.52
N GLU A 84 -12.57 7.27 17.21
CA GLU A 84 -12.14 5.87 17.18
C GLU A 84 -12.89 5.10 16.09
N ASN A 85 -12.16 4.33 15.27
CA ASN A 85 -12.78 3.38 14.34
C ASN A 85 -13.09 2.07 15.04
N VAL A 86 -14.22 2.05 15.74
CA VAL A 86 -14.66 0.94 16.60
C VAL A 86 -14.80 -0.41 15.89
N LYS A 87 -14.89 -0.41 14.55
CA LYS A 87 -15.03 -1.63 13.75
C LYS A 87 -13.69 -2.18 13.26
N TYR A 88 -12.82 -1.30 12.76
CA TYR A 88 -11.62 -1.72 12.02
C TYR A 88 -10.30 -1.51 12.76
N LEU A 89 -10.28 -0.64 13.77
CA LEU A 89 -9.08 -0.34 14.57
C LEU A 89 -9.50 0.02 16.02
N GLU A 90 -10.14 -0.94 16.70
CA GLU A 90 -10.67 -0.78 18.06
C GLU A 90 -9.58 -0.43 19.09
N GLY A 91 -9.91 0.45 20.03
CA GLY A 91 -9.05 0.87 21.13
C GLY A 91 -8.00 1.94 20.77
N ILE A 92 -7.88 2.32 19.51
CA ILE A 92 -6.91 3.33 19.05
C ILE A 92 -7.60 4.70 18.91
N ALA A 93 -7.11 5.68 19.67
CA ALA A 93 -7.56 7.06 19.56
C ALA A 93 -7.03 7.71 18.27
N LEU A 94 -7.91 8.40 17.56
CA LEU A 94 -7.63 9.12 16.32
C LEU A 94 -7.49 10.63 16.60
N PRO A 95 -6.66 11.35 15.83
CA PRO A 95 -6.55 12.80 15.94
C PRO A 95 -7.88 13.49 15.60
N LYS A 96 -8.20 14.60 16.29
CA LYS A 96 -9.46 15.32 16.08
C LYS A 96 -9.60 15.99 14.72
N ASN A 97 -8.49 16.23 14.05
CA ASN A 97 -8.41 16.76 12.68
C ASN A 97 -8.55 15.68 11.60
N LEU A 98 -8.76 14.40 11.98
CA LEU A 98 -9.12 13.35 11.05
C LEU A 98 -10.65 13.27 10.92
N ILE A 99 -11.17 13.57 9.73
CA ILE A 99 -12.60 13.67 9.46
C ILE A 99 -13.06 12.47 8.62
N ALA A 100 -13.93 11.64 9.20
CA ALA A 100 -14.57 10.56 8.49
C ALA A 100 -15.67 11.10 7.58
N ASN A 101 -15.58 10.83 6.28
CA ASN A 101 -16.50 11.34 5.26
C ASN A 101 -17.11 10.17 4.46
N PRO A 102 -18.45 10.03 4.41
CA PRO A 102 -19.09 8.92 3.69
C PRO A 102 -19.12 9.14 2.18
N SER A 103 -19.01 10.40 1.73
CA SER A 103 -19.06 10.75 0.32
C SER A 103 -17.65 10.73 -0.27
N LEU A 104 -17.36 9.73 -1.11
CA LEU A 104 -16.08 9.59 -1.79
C LEU A 104 -15.70 10.85 -2.60
N VAL A 105 -16.65 11.38 -3.38
CA VAL A 105 -16.42 12.57 -4.22
C VAL A 105 -16.15 13.81 -3.38
N ASP A 106 -16.85 13.93 -2.25
CA ASP A 106 -16.65 15.07 -1.35
C ASP A 106 -15.30 14.98 -0.61
N ALA A 107 -14.94 13.78 -0.14
CA ALA A 107 -13.70 13.54 0.58
C ALA A 107 -12.46 13.88 -0.26
N VAL A 108 -12.47 13.61 -1.58
CA VAL A 108 -11.33 13.86 -2.48
C VAL A 108 -11.33 15.27 -3.10
N ARG A 109 -12.39 16.06 -2.85
CA ARG A 109 -12.53 17.38 -3.45
C ARG A 109 -11.39 18.30 -3.02
N ASP A 110 -10.77 18.96 -3.98
CA ASP A 110 -9.65 19.90 -3.78
C ASP A 110 -8.39 19.28 -3.12
N SER A 111 -8.34 17.95 -3.00
CA SER A 111 -7.19 17.27 -2.39
C SER A 111 -6.03 17.18 -3.36
N THR A 112 -4.89 17.71 -2.94
CA THR A 112 -3.64 17.69 -3.71
C THR A 112 -2.87 16.39 -3.53
N ILE A 113 -3.06 15.70 -2.41
CA ILE A 113 -2.45 14.40 -2.12
C ILE A 113 -3.54 13.40 -1.77
N LEU A 114 -3.56 12.27 -2.49
CA LEU A 114 -4.49 11.16 -2.29
C LEU A 114 -3.72 9.91 -1.82
N VAL A 115 -4.06 9.39 -0.65
CA VAL A 115 -3.47 8.16 -0.11
C VAL A 115 -4.46 7.03 -0.29
N PHE A 116 -4.17 6.08 -1.17
CA PHE A 116 -5.08 4.97 -1.48
C PHE A 116 -4.77 3.77 -0.58
N ASN A 117 -5.74 3.38 0.25
CA ASN A 117 -5.60 2.21 1.11
C ASN A 117 -6.88 1.38 1.13
N LEU A 118 -7.06 0.58 0.10
CA LEU A 118 -8.23 -0.27 -0.10
C LEU A 118 -7.80 -1.71 -0.43
N PRO A 119 -8.65 -2.70 -0.14
CA PRO A 119 -8.53 -4.02 -0.78
C PRO A 119 -8.47 -3.86 -2.31
N HIS A 120 -7.58 -4.61 -2.97
CA HIS A 120 -7.27 -4.42 -4.39
C HIS A 120 -8.51 -4.52 -5.29
N GLN A 121 -9.48 -5.39 -4.95
CA GLN A 121 -10.67 -5.64 -5.74
C GLN A 121 -11.57 -4.40 -5.92
N PHE A 122 -11.43 -3.40 -5.05
CA PHE A 122 -12.24 -2.18 -5.11
C PHE A 122 -11.56 -1.05 -5.87
N ILE A 123 -10.25 -1.12 -6.15
CA ILE A 123 -9.49 0.05 -6.61
C ILE A 123 -9.99 0.60 -7.95
N VAL A 124 -10.28 -0.28 -8.91
CA VAL A 124 -10.73 0.11 -10.26
C VAL A 124 -12.07 0.81 -10.20
N ASN A 125 -13.03 0.26 -9.44
CA ASN A 125 -14.35 0.85 -9.25
C ASN A 125 -14.27 2.22 -8.54
N ILE A 126 -13.51 2.31 -7.45
CA ILE A 126 -13.34 3.55 -6.69
C ILE A 126 -12.66 4.64 -7.53
N CYS A 127 -11.61 4.30 -8.27
CA CYS A 127 -10.99 5.25 -9.20
C CYS A 127 -11.96 5.69 -10.30
N GLY A 128 -12.79 4.78 -10.82
CA GLY A 128 -13.83 5.10 -11.80
C GLY A 128 -14.84 6.14 -11.29
N GLN A 129 -15.23 6.07 -10.01
CA GLN A 129 -16.20 7.00 -9.42
C GLN A 129 -15.67 8.43 -9.25
N ILE A 130 -14.36 8.60 -9.05
CA ILE A 130 -13.71 9.91 -8.86
C ILE A 130 -12.96 10.41 -10.10
N LYS A 131 -12.97 9.65 -11.20
CA LYS A 131 -12.38 10.06 -12.47
C LYS A 131 -12.98 11.39 -12.93
N GLY A 132 -12.12 12.38 -13.18
CA GLY A 132 -12.53 13.74 -13.57
C GLY A 132 -13.16 14.57 -12.43
N LYS A 133 -13.11 14.10 -11.18
CA LYS A 133 -13.65 14.79 -10.00
C LYS A 133 -12.57 15.11 -8.94
N ILE A 134 -11.31 14.89 -9.28
CA ILE A 134 -10.13 15.25 -8.48
C ILE A 134 -9.39 16.41 -9.14
N LEU A 135 -8.49 17.06 -8.40
CA LEU A 135 -7.58 18.03 -9.02
C LEU A 135 -6.70 17.31 -10.04
N PRO A 136 -6.57 17.84 -11.28
CA PRO A 136 -5.82 17.17 -12.35
C PRO A 136 -4.31 17.14 -12.10
N TYR A 137 -3.82 17.97 -11.18
CA TYR A 137 -2.45 18.00 -10.69
C TYR A 137 -2.27 17.32 -9.33
N ALA A 138 -3.27 16.59 -8.82
CA ALA A 138 -3.11 15.82 -7.59
C ALA A 138 -1.98 14.77 -7.73
N ARG A 139 -1.47 14.31 -6.60
CA ARG A 139 -0.48 13.23 -6.49
C ARG A 139 -1.02 12.11 -5.61
N GLY A 140 -0.68 10.88 -5.96
CA GLY A 140 -1.14 9.68 -5.27
C GLY A 140 -0.01 8.98 -4.52
N VAL A 141 -0.36 8.27 -3.44
CA VAL A 141 0.46 7.22 -2.84
C VAL A 141 -0.43 6.00 -2.60
N SER A 142 -0.08 4.87 -3.19
CA SER A 142 -0.78 3.60 -2.99
C SER A 142 -0.17 2.82 -1.83
N CYS A 143 -0.97 2.52 -0.81
CA CYS A 143 -0.63 1.61 0.28
C CYS A 143 -1.09 0.16 0.01
N ILE A 144 -1.54 -0.11 -1.23
CA ILE A 144 -2.09 -1.41 -1.62
C ILE A 144 -0.93 -2.37 -1.90
N LYS A 145 -0.91 -3.50 -1.17
CA LYS A 145 0.07 -4.58 -1.36
C LYS A 145 -0.49 -5.60 -2.36
N GLY A 146 0.20 -5.80 -3.47
CA GLY A 146 -0.20 -6.72 -4.53
C GLY A 146 0.29 -6.25 -5.90
N VAL A 147 0.12 -7.08 -6.91
CA VAL A 147 0.34 -6.75 -8.32
C VAL A 147 -0.89 -7.16 -9.11
N ASP A 148 -1.25 -6.39 -10.12
CA ASP A 148 -2.30 -6.76 -11.06
C ASP A 148 -1.64 -7.48 -12.25
N VAL A 149 -2.02 -8.72 -12.51
CA VAL A 149 -1.39 -9.54 -13.54
C VAL A 149 -2.46 -9.97 -14.52
N ASN A 150 -2.31 -9.56 -15.78
CA ASN A 150 -3.25 -9.85 -16.84
C ASN A 150 -2.53 -10.36 -18.10
N GLU A 151 -3.24 -10.44 -19.23
CA GLU A 151 -2.69 -10.95 -20.49
C GLU A 151 -1.64 -10.02 -21.12
N GLU A 152 -1.68 -8.72 -20.82
CA GLU A 152 -0.76 -7.70 -21.32
C GLU A 152 0.53 -7.62 -20.49
N GLY A 153 0.50 -8.05 -19.21
CA GLY A 153 1.67 -8.10 -18.35
C GLY A 153 1.37 -8.02 -16.86
N ALA A 154 2.43 -7.79 -16.08
CA ALA A 154 2.34 -7.45 -14.67
C ALA A 154 2.33 -5.91 -14.51
N HIS A 155 1.33 -5.39 -13.81
CA HIS A 155 1.12 -3.97 -13.56
C HIS A 155 1.09 -3.68 -12.06
N LEU A 156 1.54 -2.48 -11.68
CA LEU A 156 1.45 -2.03 -10.30
C LEU A 156 0.12 -1.32 -10.07
N PHE A 157 -0.45 -1.46 -8.86
CA PHE A 157 -1.67 -0.73 -8.52
C PHE A 157 -1.47 0.78 -8.55
N SER A 158 -0.27 1.29 -8.25
CA SER A 158 0.06 2.71 -8.40
C SER A 158 -0.11 3.18 -9.85
N GLU A 159 0.31 2.39 -10.83
CA GLU A 159 0.11 2.71 -12.24
C GLU A 159 -1.34 2.58 -12.67
N THR A 160 -2.06 1.56 -12.19
CA THR A 160 -3.49 1.41 -12.48
C THR A 160 -4.28 2.63 -11.98
N ILE A 161 -3.98 3.09 -10.77
CA ILE A 161 -4.54 4.34 -10.22
C ILE A 161 -4.19 5.52 -11.12
N GLY A 162 -2.91 5.69 -11.47
CA GLY A 162 -2.45 6.78 -12.32
C GLY A 162 -3.09 6.78 -13.71
N LYS A 163 -3.25 5.60 -14.33
CA LYS A 163 -3.91 5.40 -15.63
C LYS A 163 -5.39 5.78 -15.61
N ILE A 164 -6.12 5.41 -14.56
CA ILE A 164 -7.55 5.71 -14.47
C ILE A 164 -7.79 7.19 -14.17
N LEU A 165 -6.99 7.77 -13.26
CA LEU A 165 -7.21 9.10 -12.69
C LEU A 165 -6.46 10.23 -13.40
N GLY A 166 -5.43 9.93 -14.19
CA GLY A 166 -4.62 10.94 -14.86
C GLY A 166 -3.59 11.63 -13.95
N ILE A 167 -3.16 10.97 -12.87
CA ILE A 167 -2.23 11.53 -11.86
C ILE A 167 -1.01 10.65 -11.66
N TYR A 168 0.07 11.22 -11.11
CA TYR A 168 1.24 10.44 -10.70
C TYR A 168 0.97 9.77 -9.36
N CYS A 169 1.33 8.50 -9.21
CA CYS A 169 1.10 7.73 -7.99
C CYS A 169 2.34 6.92 -7.62
N GLY A 170 2.85 7.12 -6.42
CA GLY A 170 3.89 6.26 -5.82
C GLY A 170 3.29 5.10 -5.03
N ALA A 171 4.12 4.42 -4.26
CA ALA A 171 3.73 3.28 -3.43
C ALA A 171 4.33 3.36 -2.02
N LEU A 172 3.64 2.79 -1.03
CA LEU A 172 4.11 2.64 0.34
C LEU A 172 3.97 1.16 0.74
N SER A 173 5.09 0.56 1.15
CA SER A 173 5.14 -0.81 1.66
C SER A 173 6.22 -0.96 2.74
N GLY A 174 6.13 -1.98 3.57
CA GLY A 174 7.04 -2.17 4.71
C GLY A 174 6.54 -3.17 5.75
N ALA A 175 7.40 -3.50 6.70
CA ALA A 175 7.08 -4.35 7.85
C ALA A 175 6.24 -3.58 8.90
N ASN A 176 4.94 -3.44 8.64
CA ASN A 176 4.10 -2.49 9.36
C ASN A 176 2.69 -3.02 9.69
N ILE A 177 2.58 -3.84 10.72
CA ILE A 177 1.28 -4.37 11.17
C ILE A 177 0.41 -3.22 11.70
N ALA A 178 -0.78 -3.09 11.15
CA ALA A 178 -1.67 -1.95 11.39
C ALA A 178 -1.98 -1.67 12.87
N THR A 179 -2.25 -2.71 13.65
CA THR A 179 -2.53 -2.59 15.08
C THR A 179 -1.31 -2.14 15.87
N GLU A 180 -0.10 -2.57 15.50
CA GLU A 180 1.14 -2.16 16.16
C GLU A 180 1.47 -0.71 15.87
N VAL A 181 1.30 -0.28 14.62
CA VAL A 181 1.46 1.11 14.21
C VAL A 181 0.41 2.00 14.89
N GLY A 182 -0.85 1.55 14.96
CA GLY A 182 -1.90 2.24 15.71
C GLY A 182 -1.59 2.40 17.20
N GLN A 183 -0.94 1.39 17.79
CA GLN A 183 -0.42 1.38 19.18
C GLN A 183 0.90 2.14 19.35
N GLU A 184 1.41 2.79 18.29
CA GLU A 184 2.68 3.52 18.30
C GLU A 184 3.89 2.66 18.68
N LYS A 185 3.83 1.36 18.37
CA LYS A 185 5.00 0.49 18.45
C LYS A 185 5.95 0.82 17.30
N TRP A 186 7.22 0.89 17.64
CA TRP A 186 8.26 1.23 16.68
C TRP A 186 8.28 0.25 15.50
N SER A 187 8.24 0.80 14.29
CA SER A 187 8.31 0.08 13.03
C SER A 187 8.83 0.98 11.90
N GLU A 188 9.08 0.39 10.73
CA GLU A 188 9.64 1.09 9.58
C GLU A 188 8.87 0.77 8.30
N SER A 189 8.84 1.71 7.36
CA SER A 189 8.26 1.53 6.02
C SER A 189 9.09 2.27 4.98
N SER A 190 8.93 1.84 3.72
CA SER A 190 9.53 2.50 2.57
C SER A 190 8.45 3.08 1.66
N ILE A 191 8.71 4.26 1.12
CA ILE A 191 7.89 4.91 0.10
C ILE A 191 8.69 4.93 -1.20
N GLY A 192 8.14 4.31 -2.24
CA GLY A 192 8.64 4.42 -3.60
C GLY A 192 7.94 5.59 -4.29
N TYR A 193 8.68 6.63 -4.64
CA TYR A 193 8.16 7.81 -5.32
C TYR A 193 9.29 8.49 -6.11
N ASP A 194 9.18 8.53 -7.43
CA ASP A 194 10.11 9.26 -8.31
C ASP A 194 9.47 10.59 -8.73
N PRO A 195 9.79 11.73 -8.09
CA PRO A 195 9.07 12.97 -8.30
C PRO A 195 9.05 13.39 -9.77
N PRO A 196 7.89 13.75 -10.34
CA PRO A 196 7.85 14.33 -11.67
C PRO A 196 8.75 15.57 -11.72
N HIS A 197 9.72 15.58 -12.63
CA HIS A 197 10.81 16.57 -12.65
C HIS A 197 10.37 18.05 -12.74
N PHE A 198 9.13 18.32 -13.14
CA PHE A 198 8.56 19.66 -13.23
C PHE A 198 7.95 20.14 -11.90
N ASP A 199 7.64 19.24 -10.96
CA ASP A 199 7.16 19.63 -9.64
C ASP A 199 8.28 20.36 -8.87
N SER A 200 9.55 20.02 -9.12
CA SER A 200 10.73 20.65 -8.48
C SER A 200 11.21 21.96 -9.14
N LYS A 201 10.59 22.41 -10.25
CA LYS A 201 11.01 23.65 -10.93
C LYS A 201 10.42 24.86 -10.23
N ALA A 202 11.10 25.34 -9.18
CA ALA A 202 11.05 26.75 -8.84
C ALA A 202 11.47 27.57 -10.08
N PRO A 203 10.75 28.64 -10.46
CA PRO A 203 11.20 29.49 -11.56
C PRO A 203 12.56 30.08 -11.17
N THR A 204 13.63 29.64 -11.83
CA THR A 204 14.93 30.28 -11.70
C THR A 204 14.80 31.68 -12.32
N PRO A 205 15.04 32.79 -11.58
CA PRO A 205 14.91 34.13 -12.12
C PRO A 205 16.15 34.46 -12.95
N ALA A 206 16.30 33.80 -14.11
CA ALA A 206 17.34 34.12 -15.07
C ALA A 206 17.02 33.52 -16.44
N ARG A 207 15.96 34.00 -17.09
CA ARG A 207 15.91 34.20 -18.55
C ARG A 207 14.66 34.99 -18.92
N SER A 208 14.87 36.01 -19.74
CA SER A 208 13.89 36.97 -20.24
C SER A 208 12.64 36.31 -20.83
N PRO A 209 11.47 36.97 -20.78
CA PRO A 209 10.20 36.38 -21.18
C PRO A 209 10.12 36.33 -22.72
N SER A 210 10.36 35.17 -23.32
CA SER A 210 9.72 34.84 -24.58
C SER A 210 8.35 34.25 -24.24
N GLY A 211 7.30 35.02 -24.49
CA GLY A 211 5.93 34.62 -24.22
C GLY A 211 5.57 33.32 -24.94
N SER A 212 5.19 32.32 -24.15
CA SER A 212 4.25 31.29 -24.55
C SER A 212 3.51 30.86 -23.29
N THR A 213 2.31 31.41 -23.10
CA THR A 213 1.27 30.82 -22.27
C THR A 213 0.81 29.52 -22.92
N GLU A 214 1.60 28.45 -22.77
CA GLU A 214 1.15 27.08 -23.06
C GLU A 214 1.21 26.28 -21.75
N ASN A 215 0.11 26.41 -20.99
CA ASN A 215 -0.15 25.68 -19.74
C ASN A 215 -0.54 24.21 -20.00
N ILE A 216 0.21 23.51 -20.85
CA ILE A 216 0.09 22.06 -21.01
C ILE A 216 1.48 21.51 -21.33
N VAL A 217 2.35 21.40 -20.33
CA VAL A 217 3.56 20.60 -20.48
C VAL A 217 3.14 19.13 -20.38
N HIS A 218 2.82 18.55 -21.54
CA HIS A 218 2.59 17.12 -21.67
C HIS A 218 3.87 16.39 -21.29
N TYR A 219 3.85 15.65 -20.17
CA TYR A 219 4.99 14.83 -19.76
C TYR A 219 4.75 13.35 -20.02
N GLU A 220 5.72 12.74 -20.68
CA GLU A 220 5.87 11.30 -20.85
C GLU A 220 6.81 10.79 -19.74
N HIS A 221 6.28 10.05 -18.76
CA HIS A 221 7.12 9.28 -17.82
C HIS A 221 7.24 7.85 -18.32
N LYS A 222 8.29 7.12 -17.94
CA LYS A 222 8.32 5.68 -18.22
C LYS A 222 7.37 4.96 -17.27
N ASP A 223 6.53 4.10 -17.81
CA ASP A 223 5.85 3.07 -17.03
C ASP A 223 6.85 1.96 -16.66
N VAL A 224 6.40 1.00 -15.88
CA VAL A 224 7.21 -0.11 -15.37
C VAL A 224 7.80 -1.01 -16.45
N SER A 225 7.20 -1.05 -17.64
CA SER A 225 7.75 -1.77 -18.79
C SER A 225 8.92 -1.02 -19.45
N GLY A 226 9.21 0.19 -18.98
CA GLY A 226 10.17 1.11 -19.57
C GLY A 226 9.63 1.88 -20.78
N GLN A 227 8.35 1.69 -21.14
CA GLN A 227 7.67 2.42 -22.21
C GLN A 227 7.15 3.77 -21.73
N LEU A 228 6.95 4.71 -22.66
CA LEU A 228 6.34 5.99 -22.31
C LEU A 228 4.88 5.76 -21.89
N SER A 229 4.61 6.11 -20.64
CA SER A 229 3.29 6.07 -20.03
C SER A 229 2.32 6.94 -20.84
N LYS A 230 1.16 6.36 -21.14
CA LYS A 230 0.06 7.05 -21.81
C LYS A 230 -0.60 8.12 -20.92
N VAL A 231 -0.23 8.17 -19.64
CA VAL A 231 -0.80 9.09 -18.65
C VAL A 231 -0.20 10.48 -18.82
N LYS A 232 -1.04 11.42 -19.23
CA LYS A 232 -0.68 12.83 -19.37
C LYS A 232 -0.80 13.51 -18.00
N LEU A 233 0.34 13.84 -17.40
CA LEU A 233 0.39 14.51 -16.09
C LEU A 233 0.27 16.03 -16.23
N GLN A 234 -0.38 16.66 -15.26
CA GLN A 234 -0.39 18.12 -15.11
C GLN A 234 0.57 18.56 -14.00
N ALA A 235 1.31 19.65 -14.27
CA ALA A 235 2.22 20.28 -13.33
C ALA A 235 1.50 20.76 -12.07
N LEU A 236 2.12 20.53 -10.91
CA LEU A 236 1.66 21.12 -9.66
C LEU A 236 1.82 22.67 -9.75
N PRO A 237 0.81 23.46 -9.36
CA PRO A 237 0.93 24.91 -9.35
C PRO A 237 2.06 25.38 -8.43
N THR A 238 2.80 26.41 -8.84
CA THR A 238 4.00 26.90 -8.15
C THR A 238 3.73 27.47 -6.75
N GLU A 239 2.46 27.71 -6.43
CA GLU A 239 2.01 28.17 -5.13
C GLU A 239 2.06 27.06 -4.07
N TYR A 240 2.12 25.79 -4.47
CA TYR A 240 2.25 24.64 -3.58
C TYR A 240 3.72 24.22 -3.42
N PRO A 241 4.11 23.67 -2.25
CA PRO A 241 5.36 22.94 -2.13
C PRO A 241 5.43 21.78 -3.13
N PRO A 242 6.61 21.42 -3.67
CA PRO A 242 6.74 20.22 -4.50
C PRO A 242 6.40 18.96 -3.70
N VAL A 243 5.65 18.03 -4.28
CA VAL A 243 5.48 16.70 -3.69
C VAL A 243 6.72 15.87 -4.00
N ASP A 244 7.74 15.99 -3.16
CA ASP A 244 9.02 15.31 -3.28
C ASP A 244 9.29 14.35 -2.11
N HIS A 245 10.51 13.78 -2.05
CA HIS A 245 10.88 12.87 -0.98
C HIS A 245 10.79 13.51 0.41
N ALA A 246 11.09 14.82 0.52
CA ALA A 246 11.06 15.52 1.79
C ALA A 246 9.61 15.74 2.25
N VAL A 247 8.72 16.19 1.36
CA VAL A 247 7.30 16.37 1.67
C VAL A 247 6.63 15.05 2.04
N LEU A 248 6.90 13.97 1.29
CA LEU A 248 6.36 12.64 1.63
C LEU A 248 6.93 12.12 2.95
N LYS A 249 8.23 12.34 3.22
CA LYS A 249 8.79 11.99 4.53
C LYS A 249 8.13 12.78 5.65
N SER A 250 7.91 14.09 5.50
CA SER A 250 7.17 14.90 6.46
C SER A 250 5.72 14.46 6.66
N LEU A 251 5.08 13.89 5.63
CA LEU A 251 3.70 13.43 5.69
C LEU A 251 3.55 12.11 6.46
N PHE A 252 4.50 11.18 6.33
CA PHE A 252 4.38 9.83 6.89
C PHE A 252 5.30 9.50 8.05
N HIS A 253 6.41 10.21 8.24
CA HIS A 253 7.40 9.88 9.27
C HIS A 253 6.92 10.22 10.68
N ARG A 254 7.11 9.31 11.64
CA ARG A 254 6.88 9.51 13.07
C ARG A 254 8.03 8.89 13.88
N PRO A 255 8.25 9.29 15.14
CA PRO A 255 9.23 8.61 16.02
C PRO A 255 8.99 7.11 16.20
N TYR A 256 7.73 6.65 16.06
CA TYR A 256 7.36 5.23 16.10
C TYR A 256 7.18 4.59 14.71
N PHE A 257 7.25 5.38 13.64
CA PHE A 257 7.04 4.92 12.27
C PHE A 257 8.06 5.56 11.33
N HIS A 258 9.22 4.92 11.22
CA HIS A 258 10.30 5.45 10.41
C HIS A 258 10.02 5.24 8.91
N ILE A 259 10.40 6.23 8.11
CA ILE A 259 10.12 6.25 6.67
C ILE A 259 11.42 6.46 5.92
N SER A 260 11.75 5.52 5.04
CA SER A 260 12.70 5.72 3.94
C SER A 260 11.92 6.09 2.69
N VAL A 261 12.40 7.08 1.92
CA VAL A 261 11.78 7.44 0.63
C VAL A 261 12.81 7.23 -0.47
N VAL A 262 12.47 6.36 -1.41
CA VAL A 262 13.31 5.94 -2.54
C VAL A 262 12.59 6.21 -3.85
N SER A 263 13.33 6.33 -4.96
CA SER A 263 12.74 6.55 -6.28
C SER A 263 12.20 5.26 -6.92
N ASP A 264 12.56 4.08 -6.38
CA ASP A 264 12.12 2.80 -6.92
C ASP A 264 10.69 2.41 -6.48
N VAL A 265 9.70 2.92 -7.22
CA VAL A 265 8.27 2.59 -7.04
C VAL A 265 8.01 1.10 -7.27
N ALA A 266 8.69 0.49 -8.26
CA ALA A 266 8.49 -0.88 -8.64
C ALA A 266 8.99 -1.84 -7.55
N GLY A 267 10.23 -1.66 -7.08
CA GLY A 267 10.80 -2.46 -5.99
C GLY A 267 9.97 -2.40 -4.71
N VAL A 268 9.51 -1.21 -4.30
CA VAL A 268 8.66 -1.05 -3.11
C VAL A 268 7.30 -1.78 -3.27
N SER A 269 6.70 -1.69 -4.46
CA SER A 269 5.40 -2.34 -4.74
C SER A 269 5.53 -3.87 -4.80
N LEU A 270 6.53 -4.37 -5.54
CA LEU A 270 6.79 -5.80 -5.73
C LEU A 270 7.17 -6.48 -4.42
N GLY A 271 7.98 -5.81 -3.57
CA GLY A 271 8.34 -6.31 -2.25
C GLY A 271 7.12 -6.62 -1.39
N GLY A 272 6.11 -5.73 -1.39
CA GLY A 272 4.86 -5.93 -0.67
C GLY A 272 3.97 -7.06 -1.21
N ALA A 273 4.03 -7.32 -2.51
CA ALA A 273 3.21 -8.32 -3.20
C ALA A 273 3.81 -9.73 -3.08
N LEU A 274 5.02 -9.91 -3.61
CA LEU A 274 5.64 -11.22 -3.83
C LEU A 274 6.03 -11.92 -2.51
N LYS A 275 6.32 -11.16 -1.44
CA LYS A 275 6.62 -11.71 -0.11
C LYS A 275 5.52 -12.65 0.41
N ASN A 276 4.27 -12.43 0.00
CA ASN A 276 3.14 -13.20 0.52
C ASN A 276 3.16 -14.64 -0.01
N VAL A 277 3.68 -14.85 -1.22
CA VAL A 277 3.93 -16.18 -1.79
C VAL A 277 5.00 -16.91 -0.98
N VAL A 278 6.11 -16.21 -0.65
CA VAL A 278 7.19 -16.74 0.19
C VAL A 278 6.68 -17.07 1.60
N ALA A 279 5.80 -16.24 2.17
CA ALA A 279 5.21 -16.47 3.48
C ALA A 279 4.33 -17.73 3.54
N VAL A 280 3.62 -18.07 2.46
CA VAL A 280 2.86 -19.33 2.36
C VAL A 280 3.82 -20.53 2.44
N ALA A 281 4.89 -20.52 1.63
CA ALA A 281 5.90 -21.58 1.65
C ALA A 281 6.56 -21.73 3.03
N ALA A 282 6.95 -20.61 3.65
CA ALA A 282 7.52 -20.60 5.00
C ALA A 282 6.57 -21.20 6.04
N GLY A 283 5.26 -20.93 5.91
CA GLY A 283 4.22 -21.49 6.78
C GLY A 283 4.13 -23.00 6.67
N TRP A 284 4.12 -23.55 5.46
CA TRP A 284 4.12 -25.00 5.24
C TRP A 284 5.35 -25.69 5.79
N VAL A 285 6.54 -25.11 5.58
CA VAL A 285 7.79 -25.67 6.12
C VAL A 285 7.77 -25.78 7.64
N ILE A 286 7.24 -24.77 8.33
CA ILE A 286 7.07 -24.83 9.78
C ILE A 286 5.95 -25.80 10.18
N GLY A 287 4.82 -25.81 9.46
CA GLY A 287 3.71 -26.73 9.72
C GLY A 287 4.10 -28.21 9.56
N LYS A 288 5.05 -28.51 8.66
CA LYS A 288 5.65 -29.84 8.48
C LYS A 288 6.70 -30.21 9.54
N GLY A 289 7.10 -29.26 10.39
CA GLY A 289 8.10 -29.49 11.43
C GLY A 289 9.55 -29.54 10.92
N TRP A 290 9.86 -28.98 9.75
CA TRP A 290 11.22 -28.99 9.19
C TRP A 290 12.19 -28.02 9.88
N GLY A 291 11.67 -27.11 10.71
CA GLY A 291 12.45 -26.21 11.54
C GLY A 291 12.94 -24.92 10.85
N ASP A 292 13.64 -24.09 11.61
CA ASP A 292 14.00 -22.73 11.21
C ASP A 292 15.05 -22.67 10.09
N ASN A 293 15.94 -23.67 9.98
CA ASN A 293 16.93 -23.73 8.90
C ASN A 293 16.26 -23.88 7.53
N ALA A 294 15.26 -24.75 7.42
CA ALA A 294 14.47 -24.91 6.20
C ALA A 294 13.68 -23.63 5.89
N LYS A 295 13.08 -23.01 6.91
CA LYS A 295 12.38 -21.72 6.76
C LYS A 295 13.31 -20.63 6.22
N ALA A 296 14.52 -20.52 6.77
CA ALA A 296 15.53 -19.57 6.30
C ALA A 296 15.96 -19.84 4.84
N ALA A 297 16.10 -21.11 4.44
CA ALA A 297 16.39 -21.48 3.06
C ALA A 297 15.28 -21.04 2.09
N ILE A 298 14.01 -21.27 2.44
CA ILE A 298 12.84 -20.79 1.66
C ILE A 298 12.84 -19.26 1.57
N MET A 299 13.06 -18.56 2.69
CA MET A 299 13.09 -17.10 2.71
C MET A 299 14.19 -16.54 1.81
N ARG A 300 15.39 -17.16 1.82
CA ARG A 300 16.50 -16.78 0.95
C ARG A 300 16.19 -17.02 -0.53
N VAL A 301 15.68 -18.20 -0.89
CA VAL A 301 15.29 -18.50 -2.29
C VAL A 301 14.20 -17.54 -2.76
N GLY A 302 13.18 -17.31 -1.92
CA GLY A 302 12.09 -16.40 -2.21
C GLY A 302 12.57 -14.96 -2.42
N LEU A 303 13.50 -14.47 -1.60
CA LEU A 303 14.09 -13.14 -1.80
C LEU A 303 14.80 -13.03 -3.15
N LEU A 304 15.55 -14.05 -3.56
CA LEU A 304 16.23 -14.05 -4.86
C LEU A 304 15.24 -14.10 -6.03
N GLU A 305 14.15 -14.87 -5.91
CA GLU A 305 13.08 -14.87 -6.91
C GLU A 305 12.33 -13.54 -6.99
N MET A 306 12.14 -12.85 -5.85
CA MET A 306 11.59 -11.49 -5.83
C MET A 306 12.48 -10.50 -6.61
N VAL A 307 13.80 -10.54 -6.35
CA VAL A 307 14.79 -9.73 -7.06
C VAL A 307 14.76 -10.05 -8.56
N LYS A 308 14.85 -11.33 -8.91
CA LYS A 308 14.85 -11.81 -10.30
C LYS A 308 13.58 -11.42 -11.04
N PHE A 309 12.41 -11.51 -10.39
CA PHE A 309 11.13 -11.13 -10.98
C PHE A 309 11.12 -9.64 -11.31
N GLY A 310 11.58 -8.84 -10.36
CA GLY A 310 11.76 -7.41 -10.54
C GLY A 310 12.70 -7.06 -11.70
N GLU A 311 13.91 -7.63 -11.74
CA GLU A 311 14.86 -7.40 -12.85
C GLU A 311 14.28 -7.82 -14.20
N ARG A 312 13.57 -8.95 -14.25
CA ARG A 312 13.06 -9.53 -15.49
C ARG A 312 11.93 -8.71 -16.11
N PHE A 313 11.01 -8.22 -15.28
CA PHE A 313 9.78 -7.58 -15.76
C PHE A 313 9.74 -6.06 -15.55
N PHE A 314 10.60 -5.52 -14.69
CA PHE A 314 10.64 -4.11 -14.29
C PHE A 314 12.07 -3.52 -14.43
N GLY A 315 12.95 -4.18 -15.19
CA GLY A 315 14.38 -3.85 -15.30
C GLY A 315 14.70 -2.42 -15.76
N ALA A 316 13.73 -1.71 -16.34
CA ALA A 316 13.91 -0.31 -16.76
C ALA A 316 13.94 0.68 -15.59
N THR A 317 13.24 0.39 -14.49
CA THR A 317 13.06 1.32 -13.36
C THR A 317 13.54 0.75 -12.04
N ILE A 318 13.73 -0.57 -11.95
CA ILE A 318 13.97 -1.22 -10.68
C ILE A 318 15.40 -1.03 -10.17
N ASN A 319 15.53 -0.91 -8.86
CA ASN A 319 16.79 -0.97 -8.15
C ASN A 319 16.76 -2.18 -7.22
N THR A 320 17.55 -3.21 -7.55
CA THR A 320 17.53 -4.46 -6.78
C THR A 320 17.91 -4.30 -5.32
N LYS A 321 18.65 -3.26 -4.98
CA LYS A 321 18.95 -2.89 -3.59
C LYS A 321 17.70 -2.62 -2.77
N THR A 322 16.60 -2.18 -3.38
CA THR A 322 15.32 -1.98 -2.69
C THR A 322 14.78 -3.27 -2.08
N PHE A 323 15.10 -4.46 -2.60
CA PHE A 323 14.69 -5.71 -1.96
C PHE A 323 15.52 -6.03 -0.70
N THR A 324 16.77 -5.54 -0.62
CA THR A 324 17.73 -5.92 0.44
C THR A 324 17.99 -4.83 1.48
N GLU A 325 17.88 -3.56 1.10
CA GLU A 325 18.21 -2.40 1.94
C GLU A 325 16.95 -1.74 2.55
N GLU A 326 15.79 -1.92 1.92
CA GLU A 326 14.55 -1.22 2.30
C GLU A 326 13.57 -2.11 3.06
N SER A 327 12.75 -1.50 3.93
CA SER A 327 11.74 -2.21 4.73
C SER A 327 10.72 -2.94 3.85
N ALA A 328 10.38 -2.36 2.69
CA ALA A 328 9.44 -2.97 1.73
C ALA A 328 9.89 -4.32 1.17
N GLY A 329 11.19 -4.62 1.21
CA GLY A 329 11.77 -5.88 0.75
C GLY A 329 11.96 -6.88 1.89
N VAL A 330 13.21 -7.01 2.34
CA VAL A 330 13.65 -8.04 3.28
C VAL A 330 12.92 -8.00 4.62
N ALA A 331 12.68 -6.80 5.19
CA ALA A 331 12.04 -6.68 6.50
C ALA A 331 10.58 -7.14 6.46
N ASP A 332 9.81 -6.68 5.46
CA ASP A 332 8.40 -7.08 5.32
C ASP A 332 8.28 -8.58 5.03
N MET A 333 9.22 -9.15 4.27
CA MET A 333 9.30 -10.59 4.03
C MET A 333 9.58 -11.37 5.33
N ILE A 334 10.56 -10.96 6.13
CA ILE A 334 10.90 -11.61 7.42
C ILE A 334 9.69 -11.62 8.37
N THR A 335 9.07 -10.46 8.58
CA THR A 335 7.91 -10.34 9.47
C THR A 335 6.74 -11.18 8.98
N SER A 336 6.50 -11.20 7.66
CA SER A 336 5.44 -12.01 7.05
C SER A 336 5.66 -13.50 7.21
N CYS A 337 6.90 -13.97 7.09
CA CYS A 337 7.28 -15.37 7.26
C CYS A 337 7.39 -15.80 8.73
N SER A 338 7.22 -14.87 9.68
CA SER A 338 7.31 -15.17 11.12
C SER A 338 5.95 -15.12 11.82
N GLY A 339 5.05 -14.23 11.38
CA GLY A 339 3.75 -14.05 12.03
C GLY A 339 2.62 -13.53 11.14
N GLY A 340 2.84 -13.43 9.83
CA GLY A 340 1.81 -12.96 8.90
C GLY A 340 0.64 -13.93 8.76
N ARG A 341 -0.53 -13.42 8.31
CA ARG A 341 -1.73 -14.23 8.05
C ARG A 341 -1.46 -15.38 7.06
N ASN A 342 -0.74 -15.10 5.97
CA ASN A 342 -0.34 -16.11 4.98
C ASN A 342 0.48 -17.25 5.61
N PHE A 343 1.49 -16.90 6.41
CA PHE A 343 2.31 -17.87 7.15
C PHE A 343 1.48 -18.69 8.13
N ARG A 344 0.65 -18.03 8.96
CA ARG A 344 -0.18 -18.68 9.98
C ARG A 344 -1.17 -19.67 9.34
N CYS A 345 -1.89 -19.25 8.30
CA CYS A 345 -2.88 -20.10 7.64
C CYS A 345 -2.23 -21.29 6.93
N ALA A 346 -1.10 -21.09 6.24
CA ALA A 346 -0.35 -22.18 5.63
C ALA A 346 0.23 -23.16 6.66
N LYS A 347 0.71 -22.67 7.81
CA LYS A 347 1.13 -23.52 8.92
C LYS A 347 -0.02 -24.38 9.44
N LEU A 348 -1.15 -23.75 9.77
CA LEU A 348 -2.33 -24.42 10.30
C LEU A 348 -2.96 -25.40 9.31
N SER A 349 -2.86 -25.15 8.00
CA SER A 349 -3.38 -26.06 6.98
C SER A 349 -2.69 -27.42 7.05
N VAL A 350 -1.39 -27.44 7.32
CA VAL A 350 -0.63 -28.68 7.53
C VAL A 350 -0.96 -29.30 8.89
N GLU A 351 -0.91 -28.51 9.97
CA GLU A 351 -1.14 -29.02 11.33
C GLU A 351 -2.55 -29.61 11.53
N ARG A 352 -3.55 -29.07 10.83
CA ARG A 352 -4.95 -29.51 10.89
C ARG A 352 -5.34 -30.48 9.79
N ASN A 353 -4.43 -30.74 8.83
CA ASN A 353 -4.71 -31.51 7.63
C ASN A 353 -5.96 -30.99 6.88
N GLN A 354 -6.00 -29.68 6.65
CA GLN A 354 -7.09 -28.96 5.99
C GLN A 354 -6.54 -28.15 4.80
N SER A 355 -7.41 -27.82 3.85
CA SER A 355 -7.06 -26.85 2.80
C SER A 355 -6.84 -25.45 3.39
N ILE A 356 -6.05 -24.61 2.71
CA ILE A 356 -5.81 -23.24 3.17
C ILE A 356 -7.12 -22.45 3.17
N GLU A 357 -8.02 -22.71 2.23
CA GLU A 357 -9.33 -22.07 2.09
C GLU A 357 -10.23 -22.36 3.31
N GLN A 358 -10.19 -23.60 3.83
CA GLN A 358 -10.91 -23.96 5.05
C GLN A 358 -10.34 -23.27 6.29
N VAL A 359 -9.01 -23.15 6.37
CA VAL A 359 -8.35 -22.44 7.46
C VAL A 359 -8.64 -20.94 7.39
N GLU A 360 -8.62 -20.35 6.20
CA GLU A 360 -8.98 -18.94 5.96
C GLU A 360 -10.38 -18.62 6.47
N ALA A 361 -11.36 -19.45 6.12
CA ALA A 361 -12.75 -19.27 6.55
C ALA A 361 -12.93 -19.32 8.08
N THR A 362 -12.08 -20.07 8.79
CA THR A 362 -12.19 -20.26 10.24
C THR A 362 -11.32 -19.29 11.04
N GLU A 363 -10.17 -18.86 10.51
CA GLU A 363 -9.18 -18.06 11.24
C GLU A 363 -9.25 -16.56 10.94
N LEU A 364 -9.76 -16.14 9.78
CA LEU A 364 -9.63 -14.76 9.31
C LEU A 364 -10.90 -13.92 9.39
N ASN A 365 -12.00 -14.45 9.94
CA ASN A 365 -13.25 -13.71 10.23
C ASN A 365 -13.73 -12.85 9.04
N GLY A 366 -13.67 -13.38 7.82
CA GLY A 366 -14.08 -12.68 6.59
C GLY A 366 -13.00 -11.85 5.88
N GLN A 367 -11.75 -11.86 6.38
CA GLN A 367 -10.60 -11.30 5.65
C GLN A 367 -9.98 -12.35 4.71
N SER A 368 -9.53 -11.94 3.53
CA SER A 368 -8.96 -12.87 2.55
C SER A 368 -7.44 -12.97 2.55
N LEU A 369 -6.92 -14.17 2.24
CA LEU A 369 -5.49 -14.39 2.03
C LEU A 369 -5.03 -13.88 0.66
N GLN A 370 -4.08 -12.96 0.67
CA GLN A 370 -3.54 -12.38 -0.56
C GLN A 370 -2.45 -13.26 -1.21
N GLY A 371 -1.74 -14.07 -0.41
CA GLY A 371 -0.62 -14.87 -0.90
C GLY A 371 -1.03 -15.98 -1.86
N THR A 372 -2.18 -16.61 -1.62
CA THR A 372 -2.74 -17.65 -2.51
C THR A 372 -3.12 -17.06 -3.86
N LEU A 373 -3.85 -15.93 -3.88
CA LEU A 373 -4.21 -15.21 -5.09
C LEU A 373 -2.97 -14.73 -5.86
N THR A 374 -2.01 -14.11 -5.16
CA THR A 374 -0.77 -13.65 -5.79
C THR A 374 0.02 -14.81 -6.41
N ALA A 375 0.05 -15.98 -5.76
CA ALA A 375 0.73 -17.16 -6.32
C ALA A 375 0.06 -17.65 -7.61
N LEU A 376 -1.27 -17.66 -7.67
CA LEU A 376 -2.04 -18.02 -8.87
C LEU A 376 -1.77 -17.04 -10.02
N GLU A 377 -1.86 -15.74 -9.75
CA GLU A 377 -1.66 -14.67 -10.73
C GLU A 377 -0.23 -14.67 -11.28
N VAL A 378 0.77 -14.66 -10.38
CA VAL A 378 2.18 -14.67 -10.75
C VAL A 378 2.53 -15.92 -11.54
N ASN A 379 2.13 -17.12 -11.10
CA ASN A 379 2.49 -18.33 -11.82
C ASN A 379 1.75 -18.47 -13.16
N SER A 380 0.48 -18.06 -13.23
CA SER A 380 -0.25 -18.02 -14.50
C SER A 380 0.46 -17.16 -15.53
N PHE A 381 1.04 -16.04 -15.10
CA PHE A 381 1.86 -15.18 -15.95
C PHE A 381 3.21 -15.81 -16.31
N LEU A 382 3.94 -16.36 -15.33
CA LEU A 382 5.22 -17.04 -15.60
C LEU A 382 5.05 -18.19 -16.59
N LYS A 383 3.97 -18.96 -16.48
CA LYS A 383 3.61 -20.03 -17.41
C LYS A 383 3.38 -19.51 -18.83
N LYS A 384 2.65 -18.41 -18.99
CA LYS A 384 2.45 -17.75 -20.29
C LYS A 384 3.76 -17.25 -20.91
N GLN A 385 4.70 -16.80 -20.07
CA GLN A 385 6.03 -16.36 -20.52
C GLN A 385 7.02 -17.52 -20.74
N GLY A 386 6.65 -18.76 -20.40
CA GLY A 386 7.55 -19.91 -20.47
C GLY A 386 8.69 -19.88 -19.44
N LEU A 387 8.48 -19.20 -18.31
CA LEU A 387 9.50 -18.95 -17.28
C LEU A 387 9.24 -19.70 -15.96
N GLU A 388 8.35 -20.69 -15.91
CA GLU A 388 8.08 -21.46 -14.69
C GLU A 388 9.36 -22.06 -14.07
N GLU A 389 10.29 -22.53 -14.90
CA GLU A 389 11.56 -23.13 -14.48
C GLU A 389 12.53 -22.11 -13.89
N GLU A 390 12.38 -20.82 -14.24
CA GLU A 390 13.23 -19.76 -13.76
C GLU A 390 12.85 -19.25 -12.36
N PHE A 391 11.66 -19.62 -11.86
CA PHE A 391 11.08 -19.22 -10.58
C PHE A 391 10.52 -20.43 -9.82
N PRO A 392 11.39 -21.39 -9.43
CA PRO A 392 10.94 -22.69 -8.95
C PRO A 392 10.16 -22.62 -7.63
N LEU A 393 10.45 -21.70 -6.71
CA LEU A 393 9.70 -21.56 -5.46
C LEU A 393 8.30 -21.00 -5.71
N PHE A 394 8.16 -19.93 -6.50
CA PHE A 394 6.84 -19.40 -6.87
C PHE A 394 6.01 -20.47 -7.59
N THR A 395 6.63 -21.23 -8.50
CA THR A 395 6.00 -22.36 -9.19
C THR A 395 5.64 -23.50 -8.25
N ALA A 396 6.49 -23.85 -7.28
CA ALA A 396 6.18 -24.88 -6.29
C ALA A 396 4.97 -24.48 -5.44
N VAL A 397 4.91 -23.24 -4.97
CA VAL A 397 3.78 -22.74 -4.18
C VAL A 397 2.48 -22.85 -4.97
N TYR A 398 2.49 -22.40 -6.22
CA TYR A 398 1.35 -22.55 -7.11
C TYR A 398 0.93 -24.03 -7.29
N ARG A 399 1.87 -24.93 -7.58
CA ARG A 399 1.57 -26.35 -7.83
C ARG A 399 1.02 -27.06 -6.60
N VAL A 400 1.50 -26.71 -5.40
CA VAL A 400 0.96 -27.21 -4.13
C VAL A 400 -0.47 -26.71 -3.91
N LEU A 401 -0.74 -25.41 -4.14
CA LEU A 401 -2.10 -24.86 -4.04
C LEU A 401 -3.08 -25.51 -5.03
N GLN A 402 -2.61 -25.89 -6.22
CA GLN A 402 -3.41 -26.59 -7.23
C GLN A 402 -3.54 -28.10 -7.00
N GLY A 403 -2.88 -28.67 -5.98
CA GLY A 403 -2.89 -30.12 -5.71
C GLY A 403 -2.07 -30.95 -6.72
N ASN A 404 -1.24 -30.30 -7.54
CA ASN A 404 -0.39 -30.96 -8.55
C ASN A 404 1.00 -31.36 -8.00
N MET A 405 1.29 -30.99 -6.75
CA MET A 405 2.55 -31.24 -6.06
C MET A 405 2.29 -31.29 -4.56
N THR A 406 3.05 -32.10 -3.84
CA THR A 406 3.01 -32.16 -2.38
C THR A 406 4.05 -31.22 -1.77
N ILE A 407 3.82 -30.78 -0.53
CA ILE A 407 4.78 -29.93 0.20
C ILE A 407 6.14 -30.61 0.34
N ASP A 408 6.17 -31.94 0.48
CA ASP A 408 7.42 -32.71 0.67
C ASP A 408 8.33 -32.70 -0.57
N GLU A 409 7.79 -32.36 -1.74
CA GLU A 409 8.55 -32.26 -2.99
C GLU A 409 9.23 -30.88 -3.16
N ILE A 410 8.92 -29.88 -2.33
CA ILE A 410 9.46 -28.51 -2.47
C ILE A 410 11.00 -28.49 -2.53
N PRO A 411 11.76 -29.14 -1.63
CA PRO A 411 13.22 -29.08 -1.65
C PRO A 411 13.83 -29.56 -2.98
N SER A 412 13.36 -30.70 -3.48
CA SER A 412 13.84 -31.30 -4.74
C SER A 412 13.40 -30.53 -5.98
N PHE A 413 12.36 -29.70 -5.87
CA PHE A 413 11.88 -28.87 -6.98
C PHE A 413 12.67 -27.56 -7.08
N ILE A 414 13.03 -26.94 -5.95
CA ILE A 414 13.78 -25.67 -5.93
C ILE A 414 15.29 -25.83 -6.11
N GLU A 415 15.83 -27.05 -6.06
CA GLU A 415 17.24 -27.35 -6.32
C GLU A 415 17.58 -27.37 -7.83
N ARG A 416 16.57 -27.46 -8.70
CA ARG A 416 16.72 -27.73 -10.13
C ARG A 416 17.34 -26.60 -10.93
#